data_AF-A0A8C3B2L6-F1
#
_entry.id   AF-A0A8C3B2L6-F1
#
_cell.length_a   1.000
_cell.length_b   1.000
_cell.length_c   1.000
_cell.angle_alpha   90.00
_cell.angle_beta   90.00
_cell.angle_gamma   90.00
#
_symmetry.space_group_name_H-M   'P 1'
#
loop_
_entity.id
_entity.type
_entity.pdbx_description
1 polymer ?
#
loop_
_entity_poly.entity_id
_entity_poly.type
_entity_poly.pdbx_seq_one_letter_code
_entity_poly.pdbx_strand_id
1 'polypeptide(L)'
;MIIYRDCISQDEMFSDIYKIREVANGLCLEVEGKMVTRTEGQIDDSLIGGNASAEGPEGEGTEATVITGVDIVINHHLQETSFTKESYKKYIKDYMKAIKARLEEHKPERVKPFMTGAAEQIKHILANFKNYQFFVGENMNPDGMVALLDFREDGVTPYMIFFKDGLEIEKC
;
A
#
# COMPACT_ATOMS: atom_id res chain seq x y z
N MET A 1 -3.07 -12.05 13.95
CA MET A 1 -2.55 -10.93 13.13
C MET A 1 -3.74 -10.22 12.50
N ILE A 2 -3.69 -8.90 12.32
CA ILE A 2 -4.76 -8.15 11.66
C ILE A 2 -4.27 -7.71 10.29
N ILE A 3 -5.06 -8.01 9.25
CA ILE A 3 -4.82 -7.60 7.88
C ILE A 3 -5.82 -6.49 7.51
N TYR A 4 -5.33 -5.44 6.87
CA TYR A 4 -6.14 -4.34 6.34
C TYR A 4 -6.23 -4.48 4.83
N ARG A 5 -7.42 -4.82 4.34
CA ARG A 5 -7.69 -5.00 2.91
C ARG A 5 -8.42 -3.82 2.32
N ASP A 6 -8.14 -3.46 1.06
CA ASP A 6 -9.00 -2.53 0.33
C ASP A 6 -10.38 -3.16 0.15
N CYS A 7 -11.43 -2.43 0.53
CA CYS A 7 -12.79 -2.92 0.46
C CYS A 7 -13.32 -3.06 -0.99
N ILE A 8 -12.62 -2.48 -1.98
CA ILE A 8 -12.97 -2.60 -3.40
C ILE A 8 -12.19 -3.74 -4.06
N SER A 9 -10.85 -3.71 -4.02
CA SER A 9 -10.04 -4.73 -4.69
C SER A 9 -9.88 -6.03 -3.89
N GLN A 10 -10.10 -6.00 -2.58
CA GLN A 10 -9.82 -7.08 -1.62
C GLN A 10 -8.32 -7.40 -1.45
N ASP A 11 -7.45 -6.57 -2.03
CA ASP A 11 -6.00 -6.68 -1.86
C ASP A 11 -5.61 -6.32 -0.43
N GLU A 12 -4.63 -7.04 0.10
CA GLU A 12 -3.96 -6.66 1.33
C GLU A 12 -3.13 -5.39 1.11
N MET A 13 -3.41 -4.35 1.89
CA MET A 13 -2.73 -3.06 1.78
C MET A 13 -1.61 -2.93 2.83
N PHE A 14 -1.87 -3.42 4.04
CA PHE A 14 -0.92 -3.51 5.15
C PHE A 14 -1.47 -4.40 6.27
N SER A 15 -0.67 -4.65 7.31
CA SER A 15 -1.08 -5.37 8.52
C SER A 15 -0.77 -4.62 9.82
N ASP A 16 -1.22 -5.14 10.97
CA ASP A 16 -0.98 -4.56 12.29
C ASP A 16 0.45 -4.67 12.82
N ILE A 17 1.38 -5.21 12.02
CA ILE A 17 2.80 -5.28 12.39
C ILE A 17 3.50 -3.92 12.37
N TYR A 18 2.90 -2.93 11.68
CA TYR A 18 3.44 -1.57 11.58
C TYR A 18 2.85 -0.64 12.64
N LYS A 19 3.51 0.51 12.82
CA LYS A 19 2.97 1.59 13.64
C LYS A 19 1.90 2.35 12.86
N ILE A 20 0.64 2.14 13.25
CA ILE A 20 -0.53 2.75 12.63
C ILE A 20 -1.03 3.91 13.51
N ARG A 21 -1.35 5.05 12.90
CA ARG A 21 -1.94 6.21 13.58
C ARG A 21 -3.15 6.71 12.81
N GLU A 22 -4.19 7.12 13.54
CA GLU A 22 -5.32 7.82 12.93
C GLU A 22 -4.96 9.30 12.70
N VAL A 23 -5.16 9.77 11.47
CA VAL A 23 -4.93 11.16 11.06
C VAL A 23 -6.18 11.71 10.36
N ALA A 24 -6.17 13.00 10.03
CA ALA A 24 -7.31 13.68 9.39
C ALA A 24 -8.64 13.44 10.15
N ASN A 25 -8.61 13.62 11.48
CA ASN A 25 -9.75 13.39 12.37
C ASN A 25 -10.35 11.97 12.27
N GLY A 26 -9.50 10.97 12.08
CA GLY A 26 -9.90 9.56 11.99
C GLY A 26 -10.43 9.15 10.61
N LEU A 27 -10.24 9.97 9.58
CA LEU A 27 -10.59 9.63 8.20
C LEU A 27 -9.52 8.75 7.54
N CYS A 28 -8.26 8.96 7.90
CA CYS A 28 -7.13 8.25 7.31
C CYS A 28 -6.32 7.51 8.36
N LEU A 29 -5.69 6.43 7.92
CA LEU A 29 -4.66 5.72 8.65
C LEU A 29 -3.31 6.06 8.04
N GLU A 30 -2.37 6.44 8.89
CA GLU A 30 -0.98 6.65 8.54
C GLU A 30 -0.16 5.47 9.08
N VAL A 31 0.58 4.81 8.20
CA VAL A 31 1.32 3.58 8.49
C VAL A 31 2.80 3.86 8.28
N GLU A 32 3.58 3.81 9.35
CA GLU A 32 5.02 4.08 9.32
C GLU A 32 5.78 2.83 8.88
N GLY A 33 6.59 2.98 7.84
CA GLY A 33 7.44 1.92 7.31
C GLY A 33 8.93 2.20 7.52
N LYS A 34 9.76 1.43 6.85
CA LYS A 34 11.22 1.64 6.77
C LYS A 34 11.74 1.30 5.38
N MET A 35 12.82 1.95 4.98
CA MET A 35 13.59 1.55 3.80
C MET A 35 14.30 0.23 4.10
N VAL A 36 14.17 -0.75 3.20
CA VAL A 36 14.84 -2.04 3.30
C VAL A 36 15.44 -2.43 1.96
N THR A 37 16.49 -3.23 2.01
CA THR A 37 17.09 -3.89 0.84
C THR A 37 16.99 -5.40 1.05
N ARG A 38 16.50 -6.12 0.05
CA ARG A 38 16.37 -7.58 0.03
C ARG A 38 17.09 -8.15 -1.18
N THR A 39 17.67 -9.32 -1.01
CA THR A 39 18.25 -10.09 -2.12
C THR A 39 17.35 -11.29 -2.36
N GLU A 40 16.61 -11.25 -3.46
CA GLU A 40 15.80 -12.38 -3.93
C GLU A 40 16.66 -13.30 -4.80
N GLY A 41 16.44 -14.61 -4.71
CA GLY A 41 17.13 -15.60 -5.54
C GLY A 41 18.45 -16.15 -5.00
N GLN A 42 18.89 -15.77 -3.79
CA GLN A 42 19.90 -16.58 -3.10
C GLN A 42 19.25 -17.85 -2.56
N ILE A 43 19.37 -18.94 -3.32
CA ILE A 43 19.25 -20.27 -2.73
C ILE A 43 20.46 -20.41 -1.81
N ASP A 44 20.21 -20.57 -0.50
CA ASP A 44 21.27 -20.96 0.41
C ASP A 44 21.74 -22.36 -0.03
N ASP A 45 22.95 -22.45 -0.60
CA ASP A 45 23.53 -23.72 -1.05
C ASP A 45 23.54 -24.79 0.05
N SER A 46 23.45 -24.39 1.33
CA SER A 46 23.30 -25.32 2.46
C SER A 46 21.92 -26.00 2.55
N LEU A 47 20.90 -25.46 1.88
CA LEU A 47 19.55 -26.05 1.75
C LEU A 47 19.43 -27.01 0.56
N ILE A 48 20.36 -27.00 -0.40
CA ILE A 48 20.49 -28.05 -1.43
C ILE A 48 21.27 -29.24 -0.84
N GLY A 49 20.70 -29.84 0.19
CA GLY A 49 21.19 -31.10 0.73
C GLY A 49 20.79 -32.25 -0.19
N GLY A 50 21.71 -32.73 -1.04
CA GLY A 50 21.50 -34.03 -1.71
C GLY A 50 22.36 -34.36 -2.93
N ASN A 51 23.53 -34.92 -2.67
CA ASN A 51 24.32 -35.82 -3.52
C ASN A 51 25.24 -35.20 -4.59
N ALA A 52 26.53 -35.05 -4.22
CA ALA A 52 27.63 -34.87 -5.15
C ALA A 52 27.90 -36.17 -5.92
N SER A 53 27.39 -36.29 -7.15
CA SER A 53 28.00 -37.15 -8.16
C SER A 53 27.51 -36.81 -9.57
N ALA A 54 28.49 -36.54 -10.44
CA ALA A 54 28.48 -36.52 -11.90
C ALA A 54 28.49 -35.13 -12.57
N GLU A 55 29.57 -34.92 -13.33
CA GLU A 55 29.87 -33.79 -14.21
C GLU A 55 28.67 -33.39 -15.08
N GLY A 56 28.24 -32.14 -14.94
CA GLY A 56 27.28 -31.45 -15.81
C GLY A 56 27.73 -30.00 -16.00
N PRO A 57 27.46 -29.37 -17.16
CA PRO A 57 28.01 -28.07 -17.48
C PRO A 57 27.47 -27.00 -16.53
N GLU A 58 28.38 -26.09 -16.18
CA GLU A 58 28.24 -24.84 -15.43
C GLU A 58 26.78 -24.43 -15.17
N GLY A 59 26.36 -24.55 -13.92
CA GLY A 59 25.07 -24.04 -13.47
C GLY A 59 24.99 -22.55 -13.75
N GLU A 60 24.01 -22.15 -14.55
CA GLU A 60 23.57 -20.76 -14.66
C GLU A 60 23.19 -20.29 -13.25
N GLY A 61 24.12 -19.59 -12.60
CA GLY A 61 23.87 -18.89 -11.35
C GLY A 61 22.72 -17.93 -11.59
N THR A 62 21.58 -18.19 -10.95
CA THR A 62 20.41 -17.33 -11.04
C THR A 62 20.84 -15.96 -10.51
N GLU A 63 20.74 -14.93 -11.35
CA GLU A 63 21.17 -13.58 -10.97
C GLU A 63 20.35 -13.12 -9.75
N ALA A 64 21.04 -12.95 -8.61
CA ALA A 64 20.41 -12.47 -7.39
C ALA A 64 19.85 -11.07 -7.63
N THR A 65 18.55 -10.90 -7.46
CA THR A 65 17.89 -9.61 -7.66
C THR A 65 17.87 -8.85 -6.34
N VAL A 66 18.51 -7.68 -6.31
CA VAL A 66 18.50 -6.80 -5.14
C VAL A 66 17.35 -5.81 -5.27
N ILE A 67 16.35 -5.92 -4.39
CA ILE A 67 15.19 -5.04 -4.33
C ILE A 67 15.37 -4.09 -3.14
N THR A 68 15.34 -2.78 -3.39
CA THR A 68 15.34 -1.75 -2.34
C THR A 68 14.04 -0.95 -2.41
N GLY A 69 13.39 -0.74 -1.27
CA GLY A 69 12.12 -0.02 -1.20
C GLY A 69 11.57 0.07 0.22
N VAL A 70 10.38 0.65 0.35
CA VAL A 70 9.66 0.69 1.62
C VAL A 70 9.15 -0.72 1.94
N ASP A 71 9.39 -1.19 3.17
CA ASP A 71 9.02 -2.54 3.59
C ASP A 71 7.52 -2.83 3.45
N ILE A 72 6.64 -1.86 3.71
CA ILE A 72 5.19 -1.96 3.46
C ILE A 72 4.93 -2.33 1.99
N VAL A 73 5.53 -1.59 1.05
CA VAL A 73 5.35 -1.82 -0.40
C VAL A 73 5.81 -3.22 -0.79
N ILE A 74 6.99 -3.63 -0.30
CA ILE A 74 7.58 -4.93 -0.65
C ILE A 74 6.79 -6.09 -0.02
N ASN A 75 6.39 -5.97 1.25
CA ASN A 75 5.70 -7.04 1.98
C ASN A 75 4.29 -7.28 1.50
N HIS A 76 3.60 -6.24 1.02
CA HIS A 76 2.22 -6.30 0.56
C HIS A 76 2.11 -6.22 -0.97
N HIS A 77 3.24 -6.37 -1.67
CA HIS A 77 3.33 -6.38 -3.12
C HIS A 77 2.62 -5.19 -3.79
N LEU A 78 2.68 -4.01 -3.16
CA LEU A 78 2.02 -2.82 -3.67
C LEU A 78 2.70 -2.35 -4.95
N GLN A 79 1.91 -1.91 -5.92
CA GLN A 79 2.39 -1.52 -7.24
C GLN A 79 2.43 0.00 -7.35
N GLU A 80 3.59 0.55 -7.69
CA GLU A 80 3.72 1.99 -7.94
C GLU A 80 2.91 2.37 -9.20
N THR A 81 2.21 3.50 -9.13
CA THR A 81 1.49 4.08 -10.26
C THR A 81 1.72 5.59 -10.32
N SER A 82 1.32 6.20 -11.43
CA SER A 82 1.49 7.64 -11.64
C SER A 82 0.18 8.32 -12.01
N PHE A 83 0.02 9.54 -11.52
CA PHE A 83 -1.12 10.38 -11.85
C PHE A 83 -0.66 11.77 -12.29
N THR A 84 -1.41 12.35 -13.22
CA THR A 84 -1.49 13.81 -13.33
C THR A 84 -2.45 14.34 -12.27
N LYS A 85 -2.30 15.60 -11.85
CA LYS A 85 -3.22 16.22 -10.90
C LYS A 85 -4.68 16.19 -11.37
N GLU A 86 -4.92 16.19 -12.68
CA GLU A 86 -6.27 16.08 -13.27
C GLU A 86 -6.82 14.66 -13.22
N SER A 87 -6.02 13.65 -13.60
CA SER A 87 -6.43 12.25 -13.53
C SER A 87 -6.67 11.81 -12.09
N TYR A 88 -5.86 12.26 -11.13
CA TYR A 88 -6.08 12.00 -9.71
C TYR A 88 -7.39 12.61 -9.20
N LYS A 89 -7.72 13.85 -9.61
CA LYS A 89 -9.02 14.48 -9.25
C LYS A 89 -10.21 13.66 -9.75
N LYS A 90 -10.09 13.07 -10.95
CA LYS A 90 -11.13 12.21 -11.50
C LYS A 90 -11.23 10.91 -10.70
N TYR A 91 -10.10 10.20 -10.56
CA TYR A 91 -9.99 8.98 -9.79
C TYR A 91 -10.58 9.14 -8.38
N ILE A 92 -10.09 10.11 -7.60
CA ILE A 92 -10.47 10.24 -6.20
C ILE A 92 -11.95 10.58 -6.05
N LYS A 93 -12.53 11.33 -7.00
CA LYS A 93 -13.97 11.60 -7.00
C LYS A 93 -14.79 10.34 -7.21
N ASP A 94 -14.35 9.45 -8.10
CA ASP A 94 -15.06 8.20 -8.37
C ASP A 94 -14.85 7.18 -7.23
N TYR A 95 -13.63 7.09 -6.69
CA TYR A 95 -13.33 6.31 -5.47
C TYR A 95 -14.19 6.74 -4.28
N MET A 96 -14.29 8.04 -3.98
CA MET A 96 -15.13 8.53 -2.87
C MET A 96 -16.61 8.18 -3.06
N LYS A 97 -17.13 8.14 -4.30
CA LYS A 97 -18.51 7.71 -4.54
C LYS A 97 -18.69 6.22 -4.25
N ALA A 98 -17.73 5.39 -4.65
CA ALA A 98 -17.76 3.95 -4.38
C ALA A 98 -17.76 3.68 -2.86
N ILE A 99 -16.86 4.33 -2.12
CA ILE A 99 -16.83 4.21 -0.66
C ILE A 99 -18.12 4.74 -0.03
N LYS A 100 -18.64 5.88 -0.48
CA LYS A 100 -19.92 6.42 0.01
C LYS A 100 -21.06 5.41 -0.18
N ALA A 101 -21.20 4.81 -1.37
CA ALA A 101 -22.24 3.84 -1.65
C ALA A 101 -22.13 2.62 -0.72
N ARG A 102 -20.91 2.12 -0.52
CA ARG A 102 -20.65 1.03 0.42
C ARG A 102 -20.98 1.41 1.87
N LEU A 103 -20.65 2.63 2.30
CA LEU A 103 -21.00 3.12 3.63
C LEU A 103 -22.52 3.24 3.80
N GLU A 104 -23.26 3.69 2.78
CA GLU A 104 -24.73 3.76 2.82
C GLU A 104 -25.37 2.39 3.08
N GLU A 105 -24.77 1.30 2.57
CA GLU A 105 -25.27 -0.07 2.75
C GLU A 105 -24.85 -0.70 4.09
N HIS A 106 -23.61 -0.50 4.52
CA HIS A 106 -23.04 -1.26 5.64
C HIS A 106 -22.83 -0.47 6.93
N LYS A 107 -22.60 0.85 6.82
CA LYS A 107 -22.25 1.73 7.95
C LYS A 107 -22.81 3.15 7.72
N PRO A 108 -24.15 3.31 7.59
CA PRO A 108 -24.76 4.57 7.15
C PRO A 108 -24.43 5.75 8.07
N GLU A 109 -24.14 5.50 9.35
CA GLU A 109 -23.70 6.50 10.31
C GLU A 109 -22.33 7.14 9.97
N ARG A 110 -21.50 6.48 9.17
CA ARG A 110 -20.19 6.98 8.73
C ARG A 110 -20.25 7.87 7.50
N VAL A 111 -21.35 7.85 6.73
CA VAL A 111 -21.49 8.59 5.46
C VAL A 111 -21.24 10.08 5.64
N LYS A 112 -21.87 10.71 6.65
CA LYS A 112 -21.75 12.15 6.88
C LYS A 112 -20.34 12.56 7.35
N PRO A 113 -19.73 11.90 8.36
CA PRO A 113 -18.33 12.13 8.72
C PRO A 113 -17.37 11.96 7.54
N PHE A 114 -17.53 10.88 6.78
CA PHE A 114 -16.70 10.57 5.62
C PHE A 114 -16.77 11.68 4.55
N MET A 115 -17.96 12.06 4.12
CA MET A 115 -18.14 13.10 3.10
C MET A 115 -17.57 14.45 3.51
N THR A 116 -17.67 14.80 4.79
CA THR A 116 -17.14 16.05 5.32
C THR A 116 -15.61 16.03 5.35
N GLY A 117 -15.02 14.98 5.93
CA GLY A 117 -13.57 14.85 6.04
C GLY A 117 -12.89 14.64 4.68
N ALA A 118 -13.50 13.85 3.78
CA ALA A 118 -12.95 13.55 2.46
C ALA A 118 -12.71 14.81 1.63
N ALA A 119 -13.61 15.78 1.67
CA ALA A 119 -13.44 17.03 0.93
C ALA A 119 -12.20 17.82 1.38
N GLU A 120 -11.93 17.86 2.69
CA GLU A 120 -10.75 18.53 3.25
C GLU A 120 -9.47 17.75 2.95
N GLN A 121 -9.51 16.43 3.13
CA GLN A 121 -8.35 15.58 2.88
C GLN A 121 -7.94 15.58 1.41
N ILE A 122 -8.91 15.55 0.48
CA ILE A 122 -8.63 15.65 -0.96
C ILE A 122 -7.97 17.00 -1.29
N LYS A 123 -8.44 18.11 -0.70
CA LYS A 123 -7.79 19.42 -0.90
C LYS A 123 -6.34 19.40 -0.41
N HIS A 124 -6.09 18.80 0.76
CA HIS A 124 -4.74 18.67 1.31
C HIS A 124 -3.83 17.83 0.40
N ILE A 125 -4.31 16.66 -0.07
CA ILE A 125 -3.56 15.80 -0.99
C ILE A 125 -3.25 16.55 -2.30
N LEU A 126 -4.23 17.24 -2.87
CA LEU A 126 -4.02 18.00 -4.11
C LEU A 126 -3.07 19.17 -3.95
N ALA A 127 -3.00 19.80 -2.77
CA ALA A 127 -2.04 20.86 -2.48
C ALA A 127 -0.60 20.32 -2.46
N ASN A 128 -0.41 19.13 -1.86
CA ASN A 128 0.89 18.47 -1.70
C ASN A 128 1.15 17.37 -2.77
N PHE A 129 0.42 17.40 -3.89
CA PHE A 129 0.37 16.32 -4.88
C PHE A 129 1.75 15.85 -5.37
N LYS A 130 2.72 16.76 -5.46
CA LYS A 130 4.07 16.46 -5.96
C LYS A 130 4.96 15.72 -4.94
N ASN A 131 4.59 15.72 -3.67
CA ASN A 131 5.37 15.05 -2.62
C ASN A 131 5.04 13.55 -2.59
N TYR A 132 3.80 13.21 -2.92
CA TYR A 132 3.32 11.85 -2.83
C TYR A 132 3.79 10.97 -3.99
N GLN A 133 4.23 9.77 -3.65
CA GLN A 133 4.25 8.63 -4.56
C GLN A 133 2.95 7.83 -4.39
N PHE A 134 2.43 7.29 -5.49
CA PHE A 134 1.12 6.64 -5.51
C PHE A 134 1.29 5.13 -5.67
N PHE A 135 0.63 4.37 -4.81
CA PHE A 135 0.67 2.91 -4.83
C PHE A 135 -0.75 2.33 -4.86
N VAL A 136 -0.94 1.25 -5.60
CA VAL A 136 -2.18 0.46 -5.61
C VAL A 136 -1.91 -0.94 -5.06
N GLY A 137 -2.97 -1.67 -4.71
CA GLY A 137 -2.86 -3.08 -4.33
C GLY A 137 -2.25 -3.94 -5.45
N GLU A 138 -1.83 -5.15 -5.10
CA GLU A 138 -1.14 -6.09 -5.99
C GLU A 138 -1.87 -6.30 -7.33
N ASN A 139 -3.20 -6.38 -7.31
CA ASN A 139 -4.01 -6.61 -8.51
C ASN A 139 -4.14 -5.37 -9.41
N MET A 140 -3.57 -4.23 -9.02
CA MET A 140 -3.61 -2.96 -9.77
C MET A 140 -5.02 -2.51 -10.17
N ASN A 141 -6.02 -2.80 -9.33
CA ASN A 141 -7.40 -2.43 -9.62
C ASN A 141 -7.53 -0.89 -9.72
N PRO A 142 -7.92 -0.35 -10.89
CA PRO A 142 -7.96 1.11 -11.11
C PRO A 142 -9.07 1.81 -10.30
N ASP A 143 -10.07 1.06 -9.83
CA ASP A 143 -11.15 1.55 -8.99
C ASP A 143 -10.84 1.37 -7.49
N GLY A 144 -9.78 0.63 -7.16
CA GLY A 144 -9.34 0.34 -5.80
C GLY A 144 -8.64 1.51 -5.12
N MET A 145 -8.18 1.27 -3.89
CA MET A 145 -7.48 2.29 -3.11
C MET A 145 -6.11 2.64 -3.71
N VAL A 146 -5.85 3.93 -3.80
CA VAL A 146 -4.50 4.49 -4.01
C VAL A 146 -3.94 4.93 -2.66
N ALA A 147 -2.93 4.21 -2.18
CA ALA A 147 -2.14 4.56 -1.03
C ALA A 147 -1.11 5.64 -1.38
N LEU A 148 -0.89 6.58 -0.46
CA LEU A 148 0.00 7.73 -0.66
C LEU A 148 1.24 7.58 0.19
N LEU A 149 2.41 7.39 -0.44
CA LEU A 149 3.69 7.36 0.25
C LEU A 149 4.29 8.77 0.30
N ASP A 150 4.76 9.17 1.48
CA ASP A 150 5.56 10.38 1.70
C ASP A 150 6.60 10.10 2.81
N PHE A 151 7.49 11.05 3.06
CA PHE A 151 8.54 10.96 4.07
C PHE A 151 8.33 11.99 5.19
N ARG A 152 8.73 11.63 6.41
CA ARG A 152 8.72 12.58 7.54
C ARG A 152 9.65 13.75 7.27
N GLU A 153 9.58 14.76 8.14
CA GLU A 153 10.47 15.94 8.11
C GLU A 153 11.97 15.57 8.18
N ASP A 154 12.30 14.38 8.71
CA ASP A 154 13.66 13.84 8.70
C ASP A 154 14.16 13.43 7.30
N GLY A 155 13.26 13.33 6.31
CA GLY A 155 13.54 12.94 4.94
C GLY A 155 13.90 11.45 4.75
N VAL A 156 13.81 10.64 5.80
CA VAL A 156 14.28 9.24 5.81
C VAL A 156 13.18 8.26 6.20
N THR A 157 12.29 8.64 7.12
CA THR A 157 11.24 7.74 7.63
C THR A 157 10.04 7.75 6.67
N PRO A 158 9.75 6.66 5.92
CA PRO A 158 8.59 6.61 5.04
C PRO A 158 7.31 6.37 5.84
N TYR A 159 6.22 6.93 5.35
CA TYR A 159 4.88 6.58 5.82
C TYR A 159 3.89 6.55 4.67
N MET A 160 2.89 5.67 4.77
CA MET A 160 1.83 5.55 3.78
C MET A 160 0.48 5.97 4.38
N ILE A 161 -0.31 6.72 3.62
CA ILE A 161 -1.66 7.16 4.00
C ILE A 161 -2.70 6.31 3.27
N PHE A 162 -3.64 5.76 4.03
CA PHE A 162 -4.78 4.97 3.54
C PHE A 162 -6.10 5.58 4.04
N PHE A 163 -7.19 5.49 3.27
CA PHE A 163 -8.51 5.92 3.73
C PHE A 163 -9.15 4.85 4.62
N LYS A 164 -9.44 5.18 5.88
CA LYS A 164 -9.93 4.22 6.88
C LYS A 164 -11.25 3.58 6.49
N ASP A 165 -12.20 4.37 5.99
CA ASP A 165 -13.50 3.88 5.56
C ASP A 165 -13.43 3.05 4.25
N GLY A 166 -12.28 3.06 3.56
CA GLY A 166 -11.99 2.21 2.42
C GLY A 166 -11.33 0.88 2.78
N LEU A 167 -11.11 0.58 4.07
CA LEU A 167 -10.47 -0.66 4.51
C LEU A 167 -11.44 -1.61 5.22
N GLU A 168 -11.21 -2.89 5.00
CA GLU A 168 -11.77 -3.99 5.78
C GLU A 168 -10.71 -4.60 6.70
N ILE A 169 -11.14 -5.06 7.87
CA ILE A 169 -10.26 -5.63 8.89
C ILE A 169 -10.51 -7.14 8.94
N GLU A 170 -9.50 -7.92 8.59
CA GLU A 170 -9.50 -9.38 8.71
C GLU A 170 -8.64 -9.80 9.91
N LYS A 171 -9.14 -10.71 10.74
CA LYS A 171 -8.40 -11.30 11.86
C LYS A 171 -7.99 -12.73 11.50
N CYS A 172 -6.69 -12.99 11.47
CA CYS A 172 -6.09 -14.31 11.30
C CYS A 172 -5.54 -14.84 12.63
#